data_AF-A0A973PC59-F1
#
_entry.id   AF-A0A973PC59-F1
#
_cell.length_a   1.000
_cell.length_b   1.000
_cell.length_c   1.000
_cell.angle_alpha   90.00
_cell.angle_beta   90.00
_cell.angle_gamma   90.00
#
_symmetry.space_group_name_H-M   'P 1'
#
loop_
_entity.id
_entity.type
_entity.pdbx_description
1 polymer ?
#
loop_
_entity_poly.entity_id
_entity_poly.type
_entity_poly.pdbx_seq_one_letter_code
_entity_poly.pdbx_strand_id
1 'polypeptide(L)'
;APDGSVIKRSAASPALLRHEGPAVVFESPEDAARRIDDPDLPVTPDSVLVLRNAGPIGGGMPEAGSLPIPAKLARNGVRDMVRVSDARMSGTAYGTVVLHVSPEAAVGGPLALVRDGDLIRLDAAAGELSLLVEPEELARRRERWTPPQAPERGWRRLHHEHVLQAHEGADFDVC
;
A
#
# COMPACT_ATOMS: atom_id res chain seq x y z
N ALA A 1 -8.81 5.39 1.70
CA ALA A 1 -9.16 3.99 1.38
C ALA A 1 -10.67 3.84 1.52
N PRO A 2 -11.44 3.81 0.42
CA PRO A 2 -12.90 3.94 0.46
C PRO A 2 -13.60 2.87 1.32
N ASP A 3 -13.16 1.61 1.21
CA ASP A 3 -13.75 0.49 1.94
C ASP A 3 -12.98 0.14 3.22
N GLY A 4 -11.97 0.95 3.54
CA GLY A 4 -11.18 0.86 4.76
C GLY A 4 -9.76 0.37 4.58
N SER A 5 -9.03 0.43 5.70
CA SER A 5 -7.65 -0.01 5.88
C SER A 5 -7.38 -0.13 7.39
N VAL A 6 -6.32 -0.84 7.79
CA VAL A 6 -6.01 -1.07 9.20
C VAL A 6 -4.59 -0.64 9.57
N ILE A 7 -4.40 -0.23 10.82
CA ILE A 7 -3.09 0.12 11.40
C ILE A 7 -2.99 -0.41 12.83
N LYS A 8 -1.86 -1.07 13.16
CA LYS A 8 -1.57 -1.52 14.53
C LYS A 8 -0.96 -0.38 15.36
N ARG A 9 -1.82 0.48 15.92
CA ARG A 9 -1.39 1.70 16.67
C ARG A 9 -0.40 1.42 17.81
N SER A 10 -0.50 0.28 18.48
CA SER A 10 0.40 -0.11 19.59
C SER A 10 1.85 -0.38 19.18
N ALA A 11 2.10 -0.62 17.88
CA ALA A 11 3.43 -0.86 17.34
C ALA A 11 3.92 0.29 16.45
N ALA A 12 3.13 1.35 16.29
CA ALA A 12 3.46 2.52 15.50
C ALA A 12 4.18 3.58 16.35
N SER A 13 4.97 4.43 15.71
CA SER A 13 5.60 5.57 16.37
C SER A 13 4.55 6.66 16.63
N PRO A 14 4.36 7.14 17.88
CA PRO A 14 3.33 8.13 18.19
C PRO A 14 3.41 9.41 17.35
N ALA A 15 4.63 9.85 17.01
CA ALA A 15 4.88 11.03 16.19
C ALA A 15 4.41 10.89 14.73
N LEU A 16 4.25 9.66 14.23
CA LEU A 16 3.84 9.37 12.85
C LEU A 16 2.35 8.99 12.74
N LEU A 17 1.62 8.93 13.86
CA LEU A 17 0.17 8.63 13.85
C LEU A 17 -0.65 9.76 13.21
N ARG A 18 -0.07 10.95 13.11
CA ARG A 18 -0.59 12.05 12.30
C ARG A 18 0.56 12.57 11.42
N HIS A 19 0.50 12.26 10.13
CA HIS A 19 1.60 12.48 9.21
C HIS A 19 1.07 12.89 7.84
N GLU A 20 1.78 13.77 7.16
CA GLU A 20 1.50 14.13 5.77
C GLU A 20 2.83 14.19 5.02
N GLY A 21 2.89 13.56 3.85
CA GLY A 21 4.13 13.50 3.08
C GLY A 21 3.96 13.01 1.66
N PRO A 22 4.98 13.23 0.81
CA PRO A 22 4.95 12.79 -0.58
C PRO A 22 5.07 11.27 -0.69
N ALA A 23 4.33 10.67 -1.61
CA ALA A 23 4.35 9.25 -1.89
C ALA A 23 5.63 8.84 -2.64
N VAL A 24 6.17 7.68 -2.28
CA VAL A 24 7.18 6.94 -3.05
C VAL A 24 6.60 5.57 -3.36
N VAL A 25 6.30 5.31 -4.62
CA VAL A 25 5.47 4.20 -5.09
C VAL A 25 6.34 3.05 -5.60
N PHE A 26 6.04 1.86 -5.09
CA PHE A 26 6.58 0.59 -5.53
C PHE A 26 5.45 -0.28 -6.12
N GLU A 27 5.68 -0.79 -7.33
CA GLU A 27 4.65 -1.53 -8.09
C GLU A 27 4.40 -2.95 -7.58
N SER A 28 5.39 -3.53 -6.91
CA SER A 28 5.35 -4.88 -6.35
C SER A 28 6.47 -5.07 -5.30
N PRO A 29 6.44 -6.15 -4.50
CA PRO A 29 7.53 -6.48 -3.59
C PRO A 29 8.89 -6.63 -4.31
N GLU A 30 8.90 -7.16 -5.52
CA GLU A 30 10.11 -7.28 -6.36
C GLU A 30 10.61 -5.91 -6.84
N ASP A 31 9.70 -4.99 -7.16
CA ASP A 31 10.06 -3.61 -7.50
C ASP A 31 10.68 -2.89 -6.29
N ALA A 32 10.07 -3.04 -5.11
CA ALA A 32 10.60 -2.51 -3.87
C ALA A 32 12.00 -3.06 -3.57
N ALA A 33 12.20 -4.38 -3.67
CA ALA A 33 13.50 -5.01 -3.44
C ALA A 33 14.61 -4.48 -4.38
N ARG A 34 14.26 -4.07 -5.61
CA ARG A 34 15.22 -3.51 -6.56
C ARG A 34 15.52 -2.03 -6.33
N ARG A 35 14.52 -1.23 -5.93
CA ARG A 35 14.61 0.24 -5.91
C ARG A 35 14.82 0.86 -4.54
N ILE A 36 14.41 0.18 -3.46
CA ILE A 36 14.30 0.84 -2.13
C ILE A 36 15.65 1.32 -1.57
N ASP A 37 16.74 0.64 -1.94
CA ASP A 37 18.09 0.98 -1.51
C ASP A 37 18.89 1.77 -2.56
N ASP A 38 18.24 2.19 -3.65
CA ASP A 38 18.86 3.04 -4.66
C ASP A 38 19.31 4.39 -4.02
N PRO A 39 20.61 4.73 -4.10
CA PRO A 39 21.13 6.01 -3.61
C PRO A 39 20.40 7.22 -4.18
N ASP A 40 19.92 7.13 -5.42
CA ASP A 40 19.28 8.21 -6.17
C ASP A 40 17.75 8.24 -6.01
N LEU A 41 17.14 7.27 -5.30
CA LEU A 41 15.71 7.27 -5.00
C LEU A 41 15.30 8.58 -4.28
N PRO A 42 14.40 9.41 -4.82
CA PRO A 42 13.97 10.63 -4.15
C PRO A 42 13.07 10.31 -2.95
N VAL A 43 13.68 10.01 -1.81
CA VAL A 43 13.01 9.63 -0.56
C VAL A 43 13.62 10.37 0.63
N THR A 44 12.75 10.91 1.48
CA THR A 44 13.08 11.62 2.72
C THR A 44 12.43 10.90 3.92
N PRO A 45 12.81 11.22 5.17
CA PRO A 45 12.15 10.67 6.36
C PRO A 45 10.65 10.95 6.40
N ASP A 46 10.22 12.07 5.81
CA ASP A 46 8.81 12.49 5.76
C ASP A 46 8.03 11.85 4.60
N SER A 47 8.69 11.11 3.71
CA SER A 47 8.02 10.44 2.59
C SER A 47 7.13 9.29 3.08
N VAL A 48 6.05 9.02 2.35
CA VAL A 48 5.16 7.88 2.57
C VAL A 48 5.50 6.79 1.56
N LEU A 49 5.97 5.63 2.04
CA LEU A 49 6.25 4.51 1.16
C LEU A 49 4.95 3.80 0.80
N VAL A 50 4.68 3.63 -0.49
CA VAL A 50 3.45 3.02 -1.01
C VAL A 50 3.81 1.75 -1.74
N LEU A 51 3.28 0.62 -1.30
CA LEU A 51 3.34 -0.65 -2.03
C LEU A 51 1.95 -0.98 -2.56
N ARG A 52 1.85 -1.26 -3.86
CA ARG A 52 0.61 -1.66 -4.50
C ARG A 52 0.72 -3.01 -5.20
N ASN A 53 -0.41 -3.52 -5.67
CA ASN A 53 -0.54 -4.82 -6.36
C ASN A 53 -0.12 -6.01 -5.47
N ALA A 54 -0.26 -5.85 -4.16
CA ALA A 54 0.05 -6.87 -3.18
C ALA A 54 -1.19 -7.22 -2.34
N GLY A 55 -2.39 -6.95 -2.85
CA GLY A 55 -3.67 -7.41 -2.29
C GLY A 55 -4.05 -8.82 -2.71
N PRO A 56 -5.28 -9.28 -2.37
CA PRO A 56 -5.77 -10.62 -2.70
C PRO A 56 -5.61 -10.99 -4.19
N ILE A 57 -6.11 -10.16 -5.11
CA ILE A 57 -6.06 -10.40 -6.55
C ILE A 57 -4.67 -10.10 -7.11
N GLY A 58 -4.00 -9.05 -6.63
CA GLY A 58 -2.72 -8.61 -7.17
C GLY A 58 -1.57 -9.58 -6.88
N GLY A 59 -1.44 -10.01 -5.62
CA GLY A 59 -0.31 -10.80 -5.15
C GLY A 59 -0.65 -11.98 -4.26
N GLY A 60 -1.94 -12.29 -4.04
CA GLY A 60 -2.35 -13.26 -3.02
C GLY A 60 -2.16 -12.74 -1.59
N MET A 61 -2.12 -11.41 -1.43
CA MET A 61 -2.01 -10.71 -0.16
C MET A 61 -0.82 -11.16 0.73
N PRO A 62 0.44 -11.05 0.28
CA PRO A 62 1.60 -11.47 1.07
C PRO A 62 1.84 -10.57 2.30
N GLU A 63 2.70 -11.01 3.22
CA GLU A 63 3.16 -10.21 4.36
C GLU A 63 4.25 -9.19 3.98
N ALA A 64 4.02 -8.46 2.88
CA ALA A 64 4.98 -7.52 2.28
C ALA A 64 4.72 -6.05 2.66
N GLY A 65 3.71 -5.74 3.47
CA GLY A 65 3.35 -4.37 3.83
C GLY A 65 4.36 -3.67 4.75
N SER A 66 5.15 -4.44 5.50
CA SER A 66 6.27 -3.91 6.29
C SER A 66 7.52 -3.70 5.43
N LEU A 67 7.43 -2.78 4.46
CA LEU A 67 8.60 -2.37 3.66
C LEU A 67 9.75 -1.95 4.59
N PRO A 68 11.01 -2.33 4.26
CA PRO A 68 12.15 -1.89 5.03
C PRO A 68 12.34 -0.37 4.89
N ILE A 69 13.01 0.24 5.87
CA ILE A 69 13.42 1.64 5.76
C ILE A 69 14.59 1.68 4.75
N PRO A 70 14.57 2.58 3.74
CA PRO A 70 15.67 2.74 2.80
C PRO A 70 17.01 2.83 3.52
N ALA A 71 18.01 2.04 3.10
CA ALA A 71 19.26 1.88 3.86
C ALA A 71 19.98 3.21 4.09
N LYS A 72 19.87 4.17 3.16
CA LYS A 72 20.44 5.53 3.34
C LYS A 72 19.77 6.32 4.48
N LEU A 73 18.47 6.16 4.69
CA LEU A 73 17.74 6.78 5.78
C LEU A 73 18.01 6.06 7.10
N ALA A 74 18.04 4.73 7.08
CA ALA A 74 18.37 3.91 8.24
C ALA A 74 19.77 4.24 8.79
N ARG A 75 20.78 4.39 7.91
CA ARG A 75 22.14 4.83 8.29
C ARG A 75 22.16 6.22 8.93
N ASN A 76 21.21 7.08 8.59
CA ASN A 76 21.04 8.42 9.16
C ASN A 76 20.13 8.43 10.42
N GLY A 77 19.81 7.25 10.97
CA GLY A 77 19.08 7.12 12.23
C GLY A 77 17.56 7.09 12.09
N VAL A 78 17.01 7.08 10.87
CA VAL A 78 15.56 6.89 10.67
C VAL A 78 15.20 5.45 11.04
N ARG A 79 14.26 5.30 11.98
CA ARG A 79 13.84 3.98 12.49
C ARG A 79 12.42 3.60 12.08
N ASP A 80 11.61 4.57 11.68
CA ASP A 80 10.23 4.36 11.31
C ASP A 80 9.82 5.39 10.25
N MET A 81 8.89 4.98 9.39
CA MET A 81 8.28 5.78 8.32
C MET A 81 6.85 5.31 8.12
N VAL A 82 5.99 6.18 7.60
CA VAL A 82 4.64 5.77 7.19
C VAL A 82 4.75 4.89 5.94
N ARG A 83 4.20 3.68 6.03
CA ARG A 83 4.06 2.75 4.90
C ARG A 83 2.59 2.45 4.67
N VAL A 84 2.17 2.39 3.42
CA VAL A 84 0.78 2.14 3.02
C VAL A 84 0.75 1.05 1.96
N SER A 85 -0.07 0.01 2.16
CA SER A 85 -0.24 -1.04 1.17
C SER A 85 -1.59 -1.75 1.21
N ASP A 86 -1.91 -2.42 0.10
CA ASP A 86 -2.98 -3.41 0.00
C ASP A 86 -2.56 -4.80 0.54
N ALA A 87 -1.33 -4.93 1.05
CA ALA A 87 -0.76 -6.16 1.59
C ALA A 87 -1.05 -6.38 3.08
N ARG A 88 -0.57 -7.51 3.62
CA ARG A 88 -0.54 -7.82 5.06
C ARG A 88 0.81 -7.49 5.69
N MET A 89 0.91 -7.63 7.01
CA MET A 89 2.19 -7.72 7.72
C MET A 89 2.19 -8.89 8.69
N SER A 90 3.38 -9.37 9.04
CA SER A 90 3.55 -10.36 10.12
C SER A 90 3.09 -9.78 11.46
N GLY A 91 2.43 -10.59 12.29
CA GLY A 91 1.97 -10.15 13.61
C GLY A 91 3.08 -9.61 14.53
N THR A 92 4.31 -10.09 14.33
CA THR A 92 5.52 -9.71 15.08
C THR A 92 6.18 -8.42 14.58
N ALA A 93 5.76 -7.89 13.44
CA ALA A 93 6.38 -6.70 12.87
C ALA A 93 5.95 -5.41 13.60
N TYR A 94 6.74 -4.36 13.45
CA TYR A 94 6.57 -3.05 14.10
C TYR A 94 6.67 -1.91 13.07
N GLY A 95 6.24 -0.73 13.51
CA GLY A 95 6.31 0.51 12.75
C GLY A 95 4.94 1.05 12.36
N THR A 96 4.95 2.26 11.83
CA THR A 96 3.75 2.96 11.36
C THR A 96 3.36 2.45 9.98
N VAL A 97 2.57 1.37 9.94
CA VAL A 97 2.19 0.66 8.71
C VAL A 97 0.67 0.58 8.59
N VAL A 98 0.14 1.10 7.49
CA VAL A 98 -1.26 0.97 7.05
C VAL A 98 -1.37 -0.18 6.07
N LEU A 99 -2.28 -1.10 6.32
CA LEU A 99 -2.44 -2.37 5.62
C LEU A 99 -3.87 -2.55 5.13
N HIS A 100 -4.06 -3.58 4.30
CA HIS A 100 -5.38 -4.03 3.83
C HIS A 100 -6.17 -2.90 3.15
N VAL A 101 -5.47 -1.95 2.52
CA VAL A 101 -6.12 -0.86 1.79
C VAL A 101 -7.09 -1.44 0.76
N SER A 102 -8.37 -1.14 0.95
CA SER A 102 -9.47 -1.67 0.15
C SER A 102 -10.27 -0.53 -0.52
N PRO A 103 -10.67 -0.67 -1.80
CA PRO A 103 -10.30 -1.74 -2.73
C PRO A 103 -8.79 -1.76 -3.03
N GLU A 104 -8.24 -2.94 -3.28
CA GLU A 104 -6.81 -3.10 -3.62
C GLU A 104 -6.47 -2.44 -4.97
N ALA A 105 -5.17 -2.30 -5.27
CA ALA A 105 -4.76 -1.69 -6.52
C ALA A 105 -5.09 -2.54 -7.76
N ALA A 106 -5.05 -3.87 -7.64
CA ALA A 106 -5.32 -4.78 -8.75
C ALA A 106 -6.76 -4.69 -9.30
N VAL A 107 -7.70 -4.15 -8.51
CA VAL A 107 -9.11 -3.93 -8.93
C VAL A 107 -9.43 -2.46 -9.21
N GLY A 108 -8.42 -1.59 -9.27
CA GLY A 108 -8.60 -0.19 -9.62
C GLY A 108 -9.01 0.70 -8.45
N GLY A 109 -8.78 0.24 -7.21
CA GLY A 109 -8.93 1.07 -6.03
C GLY A 109 -8.02 2.31 -6.06
N PRO A 110 -8.28 3.34 -5.24
CA PRO A 110 -7.50 4.59 -5.29
C PRO A 110 -5.99 4.42 -5.12
N LEU A 111 -5.54 3.35 -4.45
CA LEU A 111 -4.11 3.02 -4.30
C LEU A 111 -3.42 2.78 -5.67
N ALA A 112 -4.15 2.26 -6.66
CA ALA A 112 -3.64 2.06 -8.02
C ALA A 112 -3.36 3.38 -8.75
N LEU A 113 -3.93 4.48 -8.29
CA LEU A 113 -3.85 5.79 -8.95
C LEU A 113 -2.78 6.69 -8.34
N VAL A 114 -2.18 6.28 -7.22
CA VAL A 114 -1.09 7.01 -6.58
C VAL A 114 0.12 7.08 -7.51
N ARG A 115 0.78 8.23 -7.53
CA ARG A 115 2.02 8.50 -8.25
C ARG A 115 3.05 9.08 -7.29
N ASP A 116 4.32 8.93 -7.65
CA ASP A 116 5.42 9.56 -6.91
C ASP A 116 5.17 11.06 -6.74
N GLY A 117 5.37 11.55 -5.52
CA GLY A 117 5.18 12.96 -5.15
C GLY A 117 3.75 13.36 -4.77
N ASP A 118 2.74 12.52 -4.98
CA ASP A 118 1.39 12.81 -4.47
C ASP A 118 1.41 12.89 -2.94
N LEU A 119 0.69 13.86 -2.36
CA LEU A 119 0.62 13.98 -0.91
C LEU A 119 -0.38 12.98 -0.32
N ILE A 120 0.06 12.23 0.68
CA ILE A 120 -0.77 11.32 1.46
C ILE A 120 -0.83 11.82 2.90
N ARG A 121 -2.04 11.95 3.44
CA ARG A 121 -2.30 12.30 4.83
C ARG A 121 -2.82 11.08 5.58
N LEU A 122 -2.18 10.79 6.71
CA LEU A 122 -2.62 9.84 7.72
C LEU A 122 -3.03 10.61 8.97
N ASP A 123 -4.25 10.39 9.44
CA ASP A 123 -4.67 10.74 10.80
C ASP A 123 -5.27 9.49 11.45
N ALA A 124 -4.44 8.74 12.16
CA ALA A 124 -4.84 7.51 12.79
C ALA A 124 -5.92 7.76 13.86
N ALA A 125 -5.90 8.89 14.57
CA ALA A 125 -6.87 9.19 15.62
C ALA A 125 -8.27 9.45 15.04
N ALA A 126 -8.34 10.19 13.93
CA ALA A 126 -9.56 10.42 13.17
C ALA A 126 -10.00 9.20 12.34
N GLY A 127 -9.12 8.21 12.13
CA GLY A 127 -9.39 7.08 11.25
C GLY A 127 -9.32 7.46 9.77
N GLU A 128 -8.53 8.47 9.43
CA GLU A 128 -8.45 9.04 8.09
C GLU A 128 -7.17 8.62 7.36
N LEU A 129 -7.31 8.19 6.11
CA LEU A 129 -6.22 8.01 5.16
C LEU A 129 -6.64 8.63 3.82
N SER A 130 -6.05 9.78 3.51
CA SER A 130 -6.45 10.65 2.41
C SER A 130 -5.32 10.80 1.38
N LEU A 131 -5.66 10.63 0.11
CA LEU A 131 -4.81 10.98 -1.02
C LEU A 131 -5.19 12.40 -1.44
N LEU A 132 -4.28 13.36 -1.25
CA LEU A 132 -4.51 14.79 -1.51
C LEU A 132 -4.26 15.11 -2.98
N VAL A 133 -5.10 14.53 -3.84
CA VAL A 133 -5.10 14.74 -5.29
C VAL A 133 -6.51 15.13 -5.69
N GLU A 134 -6.63 16.15 -6.54
CA GLU A 134 -7.93 16.62 -7.01
C GLU A 134 -8.75 15.49 -7.66
N PRO A 135 -10.07 15.42 -7.41
CA PRO A 135 -10.93 14.36 -7.95
C PRO A 135 -10.87 14.24 -9.48
N GLU A 136 -10.73 15.36 -10.20
CA GLU A 136 -10.63 15.36 -11.67
C GLU A 136 -9.33 14.70 -12.15
N GLU A 137 -8.23 14.88 -11.43
CA GLU A 137 -6.98 14.18 -11.76
C GLU A 137 -7.11 12.69 -11.48
N LEU A 138 -7.72 12.29 -10.35
CA LEU A 138 -7.97 10.88 -10.07
C LEU A 138 -8.88 10.24 -11.12
N ALA A 139 -9.90 10.96 -11.62
CA ALA A 139 -10.74 10.50 -12.71
C ALA A 139 -9.93 10.27 -14.00
N ARG A 140 -9.09 11.24 -14.40
CA ARG A 140 -8.19 11.10 -15.56
C ARG A 140 -7.21 9.94 -15.43
N ARG A 141 -6.68 9.70 -14.23
CA ARG A 141 -5.78 8.56 -13.96
C ARG A 141 -6.52 7.24 -14.10
N ARG A 142 -7.75 7.17 -13.61
CA ARG A 142 -8.60 5.97 -13.68
C ARG A 142 -8.94 5.58 -15.12
N GLU A 143 -9.17 6.55 -16.01
CA GLU A 143 -9.42 6.28 -17.44
C GLU A 143 -8.24 5.58 -18.14
N ARG A 144 -7.02 5.78 -17.64
CA ARG A 144 -5.80 5.16 -18.19
C ARG A 144 -5.37 3.91 -17.45
N TRP A 145 -6.04 3.57 -16.36
CA TRP A 145 -5.70 2.41 -15.57
C TRP A 145 -6.22 1.14 -16.26
N THR A 146 -5.36 0.12 -16.30
CA THR A 146 -5.70 -1.19 -16.85
C THR A 146 -5.54 -2.25 -15.78
N PRO A 147 -6.52 -3.15 -15.60
CA PRO A 147 -6.39 -4.25 -14.65
C PRO A 147 -5.24 -5.19 -15.05
N PRO A 148 -4.62 -5.87 -14.07
CA PRO A 148 -3.63 -6.89 -14.34
C PRO A 148 -4.27 -8.06 -15.11
N GLN A 149 -3.46 -8.73 -15.93
CA GLN A 149 -3.93 -9.89 -16.68
C GLN A 149 -4.27 -11.03 -15.72
N ALA A 150 -5.49 -11.53 -15.83
CA ALA A 150 -5.93 -12.70 -15.10
C ALA A 150 -5.11 -13.94 -15.52
N PRO A 151 -4.75 -14.84 -14.58
CA PRO A 151 -4.12 -16.12 -14.91
C PRO A 151 -4.98 -16.92 -15.90
N GLU A 152 -4.36 -17.75 -16.75
CA GLU A 152 -5.09 -18.51 -17.78
C GLU A 152 -5.94 -19.66 -17.21
N ARG A 153 -5.43 -20.37 -16.20
CA ARG A 153 -6.08 -21.58 -15.65
C ARG A 153 -5.60 -21.95 -14.25
N GLY A 154 -6.26 -22.95 -13.66
CA GLY A 154 -5.87 -23.59 -12.40
C GLY A 154 -6.25 -22.78 -11.16
N TRP A 155 -5.68 -23.12 -10.00
CA TRP A 155 -6.00 -22.47 -8.73
C TRP A 155 -5.87 -20.95 -8.77
N ARG A 156 -4.84 -20.42 -9.41
CA ARG A 156 -4.63 -18.97 -9.53
C ARG A 156 -5.77 -18.28 -10.28
N ARG A 157 -6.36 -18.93 -11.29
CA ARG A 157 -7.55 -18.41 -12.00
C ARG A 157 -8.74 -18.35 -11.06
N LEU A 158 -9.05 -19.48 -10.40
CA LEU A 158 -10.16 -19.57 -9.46
C LEU A 158 -10.03 -18.51 -8.35
N HIS A 159 -8.86 -18.39 -7.75
CA HIS A 159 -8.60 -17.37 -6.74
C HIS A 159 -8.76 -15.95 -7.30
N HIS A 160 -8.21 -15.66 -8.48
CA HIS A 160 -8.34 -14.34 -9.10
C HIS A 160 -9.80 -13.96 -9.39
N GLU A 161 -10.65 -14.92 -9.77
CA GLU A 161 -12.05 -14.69 -10.11
C GLU A 161 -12.97 -14.57 -8.90
N HIS A 162 -12.69 -15.31 -7.83
CA HIS A 162 -13.63 -15.53 -6.72
C HIS A 162 -13.21 -14.92 -5.39
N VAL A 163 -11.95 -14.48 -5.24
CA VAL A 163 -11.50 -13.91 -3.96
C VAL A 163 -12.15 -12.54 -3.71
N LEU A 164 -12.74 -12.41 -2.54
CA LEU A 164 -13.27 -11.16 -2.02
C LEU A 164 -12.13 -10.22 -1.57
N GLN A 165 -12.47 -8.97 -1.32
CA GLN A 165 -11.50 -7.99 -0.87
C GLN A 165 -11.17 -8.17 0.62
N ALA A 166 -10.07 -7.56 1.07
CA ALA A 166 -9.59 -7.73 2.44
C ALA A 166 -10.59 -7.22 3.50
N HIS A 167 -11.38 -6.19 3.19
CA HIS A 167 -12.44 -5.68 4.08
C HIS A 167 -13.60 -6.68 4.28
N GLU A 168 -13.72 -7.67 3.40
CA GLU A 168 -14.71 -8.77 3.46
C GLU A 168 -14.09 -10.08 3.98
N GLY A 169 -12.82 -10.05 4.38
CA GLY A 169 -12.12 -11.22 4.91
C GLY A 169 -11.32 -12.03 3.88
N ALA A 170 -11.30 -11.61 2.61
CA ALA A 170 -10.60 -12.30 1.52
C ALA A 170 -10.96 -13.79 1.38
N ASP A 171 -12.23 -14.13 1.62
CA ASP A 171 -12.82 -15.45 1.36
C ASP A 171 -13.26 -15.57 -0.11
N PHE A 172 -13.89 -16.68 -0.49
CA PHE A 172 -14.54 -16.83 -1.79
C PHE A 172 -16.02 -16.46 -1.78
N ASP A 173 -16.47 -15.85 -2.88
CA ASP A 173 -17.87 -15.50 -3.12
C ASP A 173 -18.78 -16.70 -3.46
N VAL A 174 -18.19 -17.89 -3.63
CA VAL A 174 -18.85 -19.14 -4.03
C VAL A 174 -18.98 -20.17 -2.90
N CYS A 175 -18.72 -19.77 -1.66
CA CYS A 175 -18.86 -20.61 -0.46
C CYS A 175 -20.34 -20.81 -0.05
#